data_AF-A0A2Z6RK72-F1
#
_entry.id   AF-A0A2Z6RK72-F1
#
_cell.length_a   1.000
_cell.length_b   1.000
_cell.length_c   1.000
_cell.angle_alpha   90.00
_cell.angle_beta   90.00
_cell.angle_gamma   90.00
#
_symmetry.space_group_name_H-M   'P 1'
#
loop_
_entity.id
_entity.type
_entity.pdbx_description
1 polymer ?
#
loop_
_entity_poly.entity_id
_entity_poly.type
_entity_poly.pdbx_seq_one_letter_code
_entity_poly.pdbx_strand_id
1 'polypeptide(L)'
;MYWQNFEDFNAKFWALRLSLFRLLGYKKIKLGELLNGAKFSRGFPEEAEIVLPEDTKLCKLRHGYPATETNENKNMNGMEESFRCYTKLDCLKNEDIKNEKYMDFVFLNAPGAPWDVFNFLNYESSETGIFCVARQIKYTNIETMIIDQDSFNDEYERVSKAIKDVPIDNWALLFLTNAESRESLNITCKNNSALVSRKQFQDFYGFTYASRAQFASVS
;
A
#
# COMPACT_ATOMS: atom_id res chain seq x y z
N MET A 1 -12.15 -9.40 -13.16
CA MET A 1 -12.65 -8.08 -12.71
C MET A 1 -11.44 -7.16 -12.72
N TYR A 2 -11.37 -6.20 -13.64
CA TYR A 2 -10.16 -5.45 -14.00
C TYR A 2 -9.44 -4.79 -12.80
N TRP A 3 -10.17 -4.29 -11.81
CA TRP A 3 -9.58 -3.69 -10.62
C TRP A 3 -8.71 -4.65 -9.78
N GLN A 4 -9.07 -5.94 -9.69
CA GLN A 4 -8.28 -6.93 -8.94
C GLN A 4 -6.92 -7.18 -9.60
N ASN A 5 -6.83 -7.05 -10.93
CA ASN A 5 -5.55 -7.15 -11.64
C ASN A 5 -4.66 -5.95 -11.34
N PHE A 6 -5.25 -4.76 -11.19
CA PHE A 6 -4.52 -3.56 -10.81
C PHE A 6 -4.03 -3.61 -9.35
N GLU A 7 -4.82 -4.16 -8.43
CA GLU A 7 -4.38 -4.44 -7.05
C GLU A 7 -3.23 -5.45 -7.01
N ASP A 8 -3.36 -6.58 -7.70
CA ASP A 8 -2.32 -7.60 -7.79
C ASP A 8 -1.02 -7.05 -8.40
N PHE A 9 -1.14 -6.25 -9.46
CA PHE A 9 0.01 -5.57 -10.07
C PHE A 9 0.71 -4.67 -9.05
N ASN A 10 -0.01 -3.85 -8.30
CA ASN A 10 0.57 -2.92 -7.34
C ASN A 10 1.18 -3.62 -6.12
N ALA A 11 0.60 -4.73 -5.66
CA ALA A 11 1.21 -5.56 -4.63
C ALA A 11 2.57 -6.11 -5.10
N LYS A 12 2.62 -6.69 -6.29
CA LYS A 12 3.87 -7.22 -6.89
C LYS A 12 4.89 -6.13 -7.21
N PHE A 13 4.45 -5.01 -7.78
CA PHE A 13 5.33 -3.88 -8.09
C PHE A 13 5.98 -3.34 -6.82
N TRP A 14 5.23 -3.25 -5.73
CA TRP A 14 5.79 -2.78 -4.47
C TRP A 14 6.80 -3.74 -3.86
N ALA A 15 6.49 -5.04 -3.85
CA ALA A 15 7.45 -6.05 -3.41
C ALA A 15 8.74 -6.00 -4.25
N LEU A 16 8.60 -5.83 -5.57
CA LEU A 16 9.72 -5.62 -6.48
C LEU A 16 10.50 -4.35 -6.12
N ARG A 17 9.81 -3.23 -5.90
CA ARG A 17 10.47 -1.94 -5.60
C ARG A 17 11.31 -2.02 -4.32
N LEU A 18 10.76 -2.58 -3.25
CA LEU A 18 11.49 -2.84 -2.00
C LEU A 18 12.73 -3.72 -2.26
N SER A 19 12.53 -4.82 -2.98
CA SER A 19 13.61 -5.78 -3.31
C SER A 19 14.70 -5.16 -4.19
N LEU A 20 14.35 -4.28 -5.13
CA LEU A 20 15.31 -3.60 -6.00
C LEU A 20 16.21 -2.66 -5.21
N PHE A 21 15.66 -1.84 -4.31
CA PHE A 21 16.50 -1.00 -3.45
C PHE A 21 17.41 -1.86 -2.57
N ARG A 22 16.90 -2.95 -2.00
CA ARG A 22 17.73 -3.89 -1.23
C ARG A 22 18.86 -4.48 -2.07
N LEU A 23 18.58 -4.90 -3.30
CA LEU A 23 19.55 -5.44 -4.25
C LEU A 23 20.64 -4.41 -4.64
N LEU A 24 20.26 -3.13 -4.71
CA LEU A 24 21.20 -2.01 -4.95
C LEU A 24 22.07 -1.68 -3.73
N GLY A 25 21.93 -2.41 -2.62
CA GLY A 25 22.76 -2.27 -1.43
C GLY A 25 22.17 -1.39 -0.33
N TYR A 26 20.95 -0.88 -0.52
CA TYR A 26 20.28 -0.09 0.51
C TYR A 26 19.79 -1.00 1.64
N LYS A 27 20.24 -0.72 2.87
CA LYS A 27 19.65 -1.31 4.08
C LYS A 27 18.48 -0.50 4.62
N LYS A 28 18.56 0.81 4.42
CA LYS A 28 17.56 1.82 4.79
C LYS A 28 17.38 2.79 3.63
N ILE A 29 16.22 3.40 3.56
CA ILE A 29 15.89 4.41 2.56
C ILE A 29 14.89 5.41 3.14
N LYS A 30 15.00 6.69 2.77
CA LYS A 30 13.98 7.67 3.15
C LYS A 30 12.66 7.37 2.46
N LEU A 31 11.54 7.56 3.14
CA LEU A 31 10.23 7.29 2.57
C LEU A 31 9.96 8.11 1.31
N GLY A 32 10.41 9.36 1.26
CA GLY A 32 10.32 10.22 0.07
C GLY A 32 11.07 9.63 -1.14
N GLU A 33 12.26 9.07 -0.93
CA GLU A 33 13.04 8.39 -1.97
C GLU A 33 12.39 7.06 -2.38
N LEU A 34 11.90 6.30 -1.40
CA LEU A 34 11.18 5.06 -1.65
C LEU A 34 9.92 5.31 -2.46
N LEU A 35 9.22 6.44 -2.28
CA LEU A 35 8.02 6.81 -3.04
C LEU A 35 8.29 7.80 -4.18
N ASN A 36 9.55 7.96 -4.58
CA ASN A 36 9.91 8.88 -5.65
C ASN A 36 9.05 8.67 -6.92
N GLY A 37 8.58 9.78 -7.50
CA GLY A 37 7.60 9.82 -8.59
C GLY A 37 6.14 10.01 -8.14
N ALA A 38 5.83 9.89 -6.85
CA ALA A 38 4.53 10.26 -6.31
C ALA A 38 4.43 11.76 -5.99
N LYS A 39 3.21 12.29 -5.93
CA LYS A 39 2.93 13.63 -5.36
C LYS A 39 2.72 13.50 -3.86
N PHE A 40 3.34 14.37 -3.07
CA PHE A 40 3.22 14.36 -1.61
C PHE A 40 2.32 15.49 -1.08
N SER A 41 1.61 15.19 0.00
CA SER A 41 0.94 16.19 0.83
C SER A 41 1.95 17.01 1.63
N ARG A 42 1.55 18.19 2.16
CA ARG A 42 2.48 19.05 2.93
C ARG A 42 3.03 18.40 4.20
N GLY A 43 2.24 17.54 4.83
CA GLY A 43 2.59 16.82 6.05
C GLY A 43 3.00 15.38 5.78
N PHE A 44 3.55 15.07 4.60
CA PHE A 44 4.04 13.74 4.30
C PHE A 44 5.38 13.48 5.03
N PRO A 45 5.57 12.31 5.69
CA PRO A 45 6.79 12.03 6.44
C PRO A 45 7.93 11.58 5.51
N GLU A 46 8.38 12.46 4.60
CA GLU A 46 9.42 12.18 3.60
C GLU A 46 10.74 11.68 4.22
N GLU A 47 11.09 12.23 5.37
CA GLU A 47 12.35 11.97 6.07
C GLU A 47 12.34 10.69 6.93
N ALA A 48 11.22 9.97 7.02
CA ALA A 48 11.18 8.71 7.76
C ALA A 48 12.12 7.68 7.11
N GLU A 49 13.09 7.14 7.87
CA GLU A 49 14.02 6.14 7.35
C GLU A 49 13.43 4.73 7.50
N ILE A 50 13.06 4.15 6.37
CA ILE A 50 12.47 2.82 6.29
C ILE A 50 13.59 1.77 6.23
N VAL A 51 13.55 0.78 7.11
CA VAL A 51 14.42 -0.40 7.06
C VAL A 51 13.89 -1.35 6.00
N LEU A 52 14.73 -1.65 4.99
CA LEU A 52 14.34 -2.51 3.89
C LEU A 52 14.47 -3.98 4.27
N PRO A 53 13.42 -4.80 4.05
CA PRO A 53 13.47 -6.24 4.33
C PRO A 53 14.49 -6.94 3.43
N GLU A 54 15.06 -8.04 3.91
CA GLU A 54 16.05 -8.80 3.14
C GLU A 54 15.42 -9.61 2.01
N ASP A 55 14.27 -10.22 2.28
CA ASP A 55 13.51 -11.04 1.34
C ASP A 55 12.03 -10.65 1.41
N THR A 56 11.53 -9.92 0.41
CA THR A 56 10.15 -9.43 0.41
C THR A 56 9.19 -10.50 -0.10
N LYS A 57 8.22 -10.88 0.73
CA LYS A 57 7.21 -11.90 0.41
C LYS A 57 5.86 -11.29 0.10
N LEU A 58 5.04 -12.04 -0.65
CA LEU A 58 3.67 -11.66 -0.98
C LEU A 58 2.69 -12.52 -0.17
N CYS A 59 1.78 -11.88 0.55
CA CYS A 59 0.70 -12.54 1.28
C CYS A 59 -0.66 -12.05 0.79
N LYS A 60 -1.61 -12.95 0.63
CA LYS A 60 -3.01 -12.61 0.36
C LYS A 60 -3.87 -12.99 1.55
N LEU A 61 -4.62 -12.03 2.07
CA LEU A 61 -5.55 -12.25 3.17
C LEU A 61 -6.89 -12.80 2.68
N ARG A 62 -7.43 -13.80 3.37
CA ARG A 62 -8.80 -14.28 3.11
C ARG A 62 -9.85 -13.40 3.78
N HIS A 63 -9.52 -12.81 4.92
CA HIS A 63 -10.37 -11.88 5.65
C HIS A 63 -9.70 -10.51 5.81
N GLY A 64 -10.51 -9.46 5.79
CA GLY A 64 -10.02 -8.08 5.77
C GLY A 64 -9.26 -7.73 7.04
N TYR A 65 -8.17 -7.00 6.87
CA TYR A 65 -7.42 -6.37 7.96
C TYR A 65 -7.50 -4.82 7.84
N PRO A 66 -7.64 -4.07 8.95
CA PRO A 66 -7.86 -4.53 10.32
C PRO A 66 -9.16 -5.31 10.42
N ALA A 67 -9.23 -6.24 11.38
CA ALA A 67 -10.42 -7.06 11.55
C ALA A 67 -11.62 -6.16 11.88
N THR A 68 -12.72 -6.35 11.18
CA THR A 68 -14.02 -5.81 11.57
C THR A 68 -14.66 -6.73 12.61
N GLU A 69 -15.64 -6.25 13.38
CA GLU A 69 -16.41 -7.05 14.35
C GLU A 69 -16.88 -8.41 13.77
N THR A 70 -17.17 -8.45 12.47
CA THR A 70 -17.59 -9.65 11.72
C THR A 70 -16.51 -10.70 11.47
N ASN A 71 -15.22 -10.35 11.61
CA ASN A 71 -14.07 -11.22 11.34
C ASN A 71 -13.14 -11.44 12.55
N GLU A 72 -13.32 -10.69 13.64
CA GLU A 72 -12.50 -10.80 14.87
C GLU A 72 -12.45 -12.23 15.44
N ASN A 73 -13.56 -12.96 15.35
CA ASN A 73 -13.72 -14.29 15.96
C ASN A 73 -13.45 -15.46 14.99
N LYS A 74 -12.98 -15.21 13.76
CA LYS A 74 -12.75 -16.30 12.79
C LYS A 74 -11.50 -17.11 13.17
N ASN A 75 -11.68 -18.43 13.24
CA ASN A 75 -10.62 -19.39 13.58
C ASN A 75 -9.53 -19.43 12.49
N MET A 76 -8.28 -19.61 12.95
CA MET A 76 -7.08 -19.64 12.11
C MET A 76 -7.00 -20.94 11.31
N ASN A 77 -6.81 -20.84 10.00
CA ASN A 77 -5.96 -21.81 9.32
C ASN A 77 -4.58 -21.18 9.09
N GLY A 78 -3.54 -22.00 9.25
CA GLY A 78 -2.15 -21.58 9.06
C GLY A 78 -1.87 -21.13 7.62
N MET A 79 -0.66 -20.61 7.40
CA MET A 79 -0.24 -20.26 6.04
C MET A 79 -0.34 -21.48 5.12
N GLU A 80 -1.08 -21.33 4.03
CA GLU A 80 -1.11 -22.31 2.94
C GLU A 80 -0.21 -21.82 1.79
N GLU A 81 0.63 -22.72 1.27
CA GLU A 81 1.51 -22.41 0.15
C GLU A 81 0.76 -22.27 -1.18
N SER A 82 1.09 -21.17 -1.86
CA SER A 82 1.11 -20.94 -3.31
C SER A 82 -0.21 -21.05 -4.10
N PHE A 83 -0.79 -19.88 -4.38
CA PHE A 83 -1.39 -19.58 -5.69
C PHE A 83 -0.79 -18.29 -6.24
N ARG A 84 -0.18 -18.32 -7.43
CA ARG A 84 0.40 -17.12 -8.11
C ARG A 84 1.47 -16.35 -7.29
N CYS A 85 2.38 -17.05 -6.63
CA CYS A 85 3.46 -16.47 -5.80
C CYS A 85 3.00 -15.81 -4.48
N TYR A 86 1.75 -15.99 -4.08
CA TYR A 86 1.27 -15.57 -2.76
C TYR A 86 1.24 -16.74 -1.79
N THR A 87 1.69 -16.48 -0.57
CA THR A 87 1.24 -17.23 0.60
C THR A 87 -0.16 -16.76 0.96
N LYS A 88 -1.05 -17.68 1.32
CA LYS A 88 -2.39 -17.31 1.82
C LYS A 88 -2.38 -17.30 3.33
N LEU A 89 -2.98 -16.26 3.92
CA LEU A 89 -3.21 -16.16 5.36
C LEU A 89 -4.68 -15.88 5.59
N ASP A 90 -5.31 -16.61 6.51
CA ASP A 90 -6.74 -16.43 6.77
C ASP A 90 -7.03 -15.07 7.41
N CYS A 91 -6.35 -14.76 8.52
CA CYS A 91 -6.47 -13.50 9.25
C CYS A 91 -5.08 -13.02 9.69
N LEU A 92 -4.87 -11.70 9.68
CA LEU A 92 -3.72 -11.04 10.31
C LEU A 92 -4.17 -10.42 11.63
N LYS A 93 -3.37 -10.52 12.69
CA LYS A 93 -3.72 -9.97 14.01
C LYS A 93 -2.78 -8.85 14.44
N ASN A 94 -3.29 -7.97 15.29
CA ASN A 94 -2.49 -6.92 15.91
C ASN A 94 -1.33 -7.51 16.75
N GLU A 95 -1.52 -8.68 17.37
CA GLU A 95 -0.45 -9.39 18.07
C GLU A 95 0.67 -9.85 17.13
N ASP A 96 0.37 -10.21 15.87
CA ASP A 96 1.41 -10.54 14.90
C ASP A 96 2.27 -9.29 14.62
N ILE A 97 1.65 -8.11 14.51
CA ILE A 97 2.35 -6.84 14.25
C ILE A 97 3.20 -6.40 15.44
N LYS A 98 2.66 -6.46 16.67
CA LYS A 98 3.40 -6.15 17.91
C LYS A 98 4.64 -7.02 18.10
N ASN A 99 4.59 -8.27 17.64
CA ASN A 99 5.70 -9.21 17.72
C ASN A 99 6.62 -9.14 16.49
N GLU A 100 6.49 -8.08 15.67
CA GLU A 100 7.25 -7.86 14.43
C GLU A 100 7.20 -9.03 13.45
N LYS A 101 6.09 -9.78 13.48
CA LYS A 101 5.88 -10.89 12.57
C LYS A 101 5.42 -10.33 11.22
N TYR A 102 5.99 -10.88 10.16
CA TYR A 102 5.65 -10.54 8.78
C TYR A 102 6.04 -9.11 8.33
N MET A 103 7.03 -8.50 8.95
CA MET A 103 7.59 -7.20 8.50
C MET A 103 8.26 -7.28 7.11
N ASP A 104 8.49 -8.48 6.61
CA ASP A 104 8.97 -8.79 5.28
C ASP A 104 7.84 -9.03 4.25
N PHE A 105 6.58 -8.88 4.63
CA PHE A 105 5.44 -9.16 3.75
C PHE A 105 4.77 -7.92 3.19
N VAL A 106 4.37 -8.05 1.93
CA VAL A 106 3.40 -7.20 1.26
C VAL A 106 2.07 -7.94 1.20
N PHE A 107 1.06 -7.35 1.84
CA PHE A 107 -0.27 -7.93 1.95
C PHE A 107 -1.20 -7.37 0.88
N LEU A 108 -1.78 -8.26 0.09
CA LEU A 108 -3.00 -8.00 -0.67
C LEU A 108 -4.19 -8.33 0.24
N ASN A 109 -5.00 -7.32 0.56
CA ASN A 109 -6.08 -7.44 1.52
C ASN A 109 -7.30 -8.16 0.93
N ALA A 110 -8.25 -8.51 1.79
CA ALA A 110 -9.52 -9.07 1.34
C ALA A 110 -10.42 -7.96 0.76
N PRO A 111 -11.29 -8.29 -0.22
CA PRO A 111 -12.25 -7.34 -0.77
C PRO A 111 -13.11 -6.66 0.30
N GLY A 112 -13.32 -5.36 0.15
CA GLY A 112 -14.13 -4.56 1.09
C GLY A 112 -13.39 -4.11 2.35
N ALA A 113 -12.12 -4.49 2.53
CA ALA A 113 -11.30 -4.00 3.63
C ALA A 113 -10.96 -2.49 3.50
N PRO A 114 -10.52 -1.84 4.59
CA PRO A 114 -10.23 -0.40 4.61
C PRO A 114 -9.11 0.06 3.68
N TRP A 115 -8.20 -0.84 3.31
CA TRP A 115 -7.13 -0.62 2.33
C TRP A 115 -6.91 -1.87 1.48
N ASP A 116 -6.48 -1.69 0.24
CA ASP A 116 -6.41 -2.78 -0.74
C ASP A 116 -5.08 -3.52 -0.64
N VAL A 117 -3.97 -2.80 -0.48
CA VAL A 117 -2.62 -3.38 -0.32
C VAL A 117 -1.90 -2.66 0.81
N PHE A 118 -1.10 -3.36 1.60
CA PHE A 118 -0.34 -2.74 2.67
C PHE A 118 0.89 -3.54 3.05
N ASN A 119 1.75 -2.95 3.87
CA ASN A 119 2.90 -3.59 4.48
C ASN A 119 3.28 -2.83 5.75
N PHE A 120 3.81 -3.56 6.72
CA PHE A 120 4.44 -3.01 7.91
C PHE A 120 5.95 -3.12 7.74
N LEU A 121 6.66 -2.06 8.06
CA LEU A 121 8.11 -1.98 7.95
C LEU A 121 8.68 -1.41 9.22
N ASN A 122 9.82 -1.93 9.63
CA ASN A 122 10.59 -1.26 10.68
C ASN A 122 11.09 0.06 10.12
N TYR A 123 11.02 1.12 10.92
CA TYR A 123 11.60 2.41 10.57
C TYR A 123 12.40 2.96 11.74
N GLU A 124 13.33 3.83 11.40
CA GLU A 124 14.14 4.57 12.36
C GLU A 124 13.81 6.06 12.28
N SER A 125 13.61 6.64 13.45
CA SER A 125 13.55 8.07 13.69
C SER A 125 14.37 8.35 14.96
N SER A 126 13.86 9.16 15.90
CA SER A 126 14.43 9.25 17.25
C SER A 126 14.38 7.93 18.02
N GLU A 127 13.46 7.03 17.66
CA GLU A 127 13.32 5.66 18.15
C GLU A 127 13.04 4.71 16.97
N THR A 128 13.25 3.41 17.15
CA THR A 128 12.80 2.37 16.21
C THR A 128 11.31 2.13 16.40
N GLY A 129 10.55 2.02 15.31
CA GLY A 129 9.13 1.73 15.37
C GLY A 129 8.62 0.97 14.15
N ILE A 130 7.31 0.77 14.10
CA ILE A 130 6.60 0.12 13.00
C ILE A 130 5.89 1.18 12.16
N PHE A 131 6.21 1.20 10.87
CA PHE A 131 5.64 2.08 9.86
C PHE A 131 4.67 1.30 8.98
N CYS A 132 3.43 1.77 8.85
CA CYS A 132 2.47 1.21 7.89
C CYS A 132 2.46 2.01 6.58
N VAL A 133 2.69 1.34 5.46
CA VAL A 133 2.37 1.91 4.14
C VAL A 133 1.05 1.30 3.67
N ALA A 134 -0.05 2.04 3.88
CA ALA A 134 -1.37 1.65 3.41
C ALA A 134 -1.59 2.15 1.99
N ARG A 135 -2.09 1.30 1.10
CA ARG A 135 -2.37 1.64 -0.30
C ARG A 135 -3.84 1.46 -0.62
N GLN A 136 -4.43 2.53 -1.16
CA GLN A 136 -5.76 2.52 -1.73
C GLN A 136 -5.66 2.65 -3.24
N ILE A 137 -6.21 1.68 -3.95
CA ILE A 137 -6.10 1.49 -5.39
C ILE A 137 -7.47 1.70 -5.99
N LYS A 138 -7.62 2.79 -6.74
CA LYS A 138 -8.88 3.16 -7.39
C LYS A 138 -8.78 3.03 -8.89
N TYR A 139 -9.67 2.21 -9.41
CA TYR A 139 -9.79 1.90 -10.81
C TYR A 139 -11.02 2.57 -11.42
N THR A 140 -10.84 3.20 -12.57
CA THR A 140 -11.94 3.63 -13.45
C THR A 140 -11.92 2.84 -14.77
N ASN A 141 -13.10 2.32 -15.15
CA ASN A 141 -13.35 1.71 -16.48
C ASN A 141 -13.61 2.76 -17.58
N ILE A 142 -13.85 4.02 -17.20
CA ILE A 142 -14.22 5.09 -18.13
C ILE A 142 -13.01 6.01 -18.25
N GLU A 143 -12.48 6.15 -19.48
CA GLU A 143 -11.29 6.95 -19.77
C GLU A 143 -11.39 8.41 -19.29
N THR A 144 -12.61 8.91 -19.09
CA THR A 144 -12.91 10.29 -18.67
C THR A 144 -13.30 10.44 -17.19
N MET A 145 -13.39 9.36 -16.41
CA MET A 145 -13.75 9.49 -14.99
C MET A 145 -12.56 10.07 -14.22
N ILE A 146 -12.81 11.20 -13.58
CA ILE A 146 -11.88 11.86 -12.69
C ILE A 146 -12.25 11.40 -11.30
N ILE A 147 -11.28 10.93 -10.51
CA ILE A 147 -11.51 10.78 -9.08
C ILE A 147 -11.72 12.19 -8.52
N ASP A 148 -12.92 12.42 -7.99
CA ASP A 148 -13.25 13.68 -7.35
C ASP A 148 -12.66 13.76 -5.94
N GLN A 149 -12.64 14.98 -5.41
CA GLN A 149 -12.07 15.25 -4.10
C GLN A 149 -12.83 14.52 -2.99
N ASP A 150 -14.14 14.33 -3.15
CA ASP A 150 -14.99 13.67 -2.15
C ASP A 150 -14.63 12.19 -2.03
N SER A 151 -14.48 11.50 -3.16
CA SER A 151 -14.02 10.10 -3.19
C SER A 151 -12.65 9.94 -2.53
N PHE A 152 -11.72 10.86 -2.76
CA PHE A 152 -10.42 10.83 -2.09
C PHE A 152 -10.56 11.09 -0.58
N ASN A 153 -11.38 12.06 -0.18
CA ASN A 153 -11.61 12.38 1.22
C ASN A 153 -12.22 11.19 1.97
N ASP A 154 -13.24 10.55 1.40
CA ASP A 154 -13.89 9.39 2.00
C ASP A 154 -12.91 8.24 2.22
N GLU A 155 -12.04 7.97 1.23
CA GLU A 155 -11.00 6.96 1.36
C GLU A 155 -9.95 7.32 2.41
N TYR A 156 -9.52 8.59 2.44
CA TYR A 156 -8.61 9.07 3.46
C TYR A 156 -9.19 8.90 4.87
N GLU A 157 -10.45 9.30 5.09
CA GLU A 157 -11.09 9.16 6.41
C GLU A 157 -11.27 7.69 6.79
N ARG A 158 -11.62 6.82 5.83
CA ARG A 158 -11.75 5.38 6.04
C ARG A 158 -10.43 4.73 6.47
N VAL A 159 -9.34 5.02 5.76
CA VAL A 159 -7.99 4.53 6.09
C VAL A 159 -7.52 5.10 7.42
N SER A 160 -7.68 6.41 7.63
CA SER A 160 -7.27 7.10 8.86
C SER A 160 -8.00 6.57 10.09
N LYS A 161 -9.27 6.22 9.96
CA LYS A 161 -10.04 5.59 11.04
C LYS A 161 -9.52 4.19 11.33
N ALA A 162 -9.33 3.36 10.31
CA ALA A 162 -8.89 1.99 10.47
C ALA A 162 -7.47 1.88 11.06
N ILE A 163 -6.57 2.81 10.71
CA ILE A 163 -5.19 2.82 11.22
C ILE A 163 -5.11 3.07 12.73
N LYS A 164 -6.07 3.79 13.34
CA LYS A 164 -6.02 4.14 14.76
C LYS A 164 -6.01 2.93 15.69
N ASP A 165 -6.58 1.82 15.23
CA ASP A 165 -6.72 0.59 16.02
C ASP A 165 -5.60 -0.43 15.73
N VAL A 166 -4.59 -0.03 14.96
CA VAL A 166 -3.45 -0.86 14.55
C VAL A 166 -2.20 -0.47 15.38
N PRO A 167 -1.45 -1.43 15.95
CA PRO A 167 -0.31 -1.15 16.82
C PRO A 167 0.93 -0.74 15.99
N ILE A 168 0.90 0.49 15.50
CA ILE A 168 1.96 1.11 14.70
C ILE A 168 2.26 2.51 15.24
N ASP A 169 3.46 2.99 14.96
CA ASP A 169 3.92 4.30 15.44
C ASP A 169 3.69 5.40 14.40
N ASN A 170 3.80 5.06 13.11
CA ASN A 170 3.57 6.00 12.03
C ASN A 170 3.04 5.32 10.76
N TRP A 171 2.51 6.11 9.83
CA TRP A 171 1.91 5.60 8.62
C TRP A 171 1.93 6.57 7.45
N ALA A 172 1.76 6.02 6.26
CA ALA A 172 1.49 6.76 5.04
C ALA A 172 0.36 6.11 4.25
N LEU A 173 -0.54 6.92 3.70
CA LEU A 173 -1.46 6.52 2.64
C LEU A 173 -0.84 6.83 1.29
N LEU A 174 -0.67 5.80 0.46
CA LEU A 174 -0.38 5.95 -0.95
C LEU A 174 -1.64 5.65 -1.77
N PHE A 175 -2.24 6.70 -2.31
CA PHE A 175 -3.42 6.63 -3.16
C PHE A 175 -3.01 6.44 -4.62
N LEU A 176 -3.44 5.35 -5.23
CA LEU A 176 -3.06 4.92 -6.58
C LEU A 176 -4.30 4.92 -7.47
N THR A 177 -4.22 5.57 -8.63
CA THR A 177 -5.33 5.56 -9.57
C THR A 177 -4.89 5.62 -11.03
N ASN A 178 -5.63 4.90 -11.89
CA ASN A 178 -5.49 4.98 -13.34
C ASN A 178 -6.26 6.16 -13.96
N ALA A 179 -7.04 6.90 -13.16
CA ALA A 179 -7.67 8.13 -13.60
C ALA A 179 -6.61 9.22 -13.86
N GLU A 180 -6.88 10.09 -14.84
CA GLU A 180 -6.17 11.37 -14.85
C GLU A 180 -6.62 12.19 -13.64
N SER A 181 -5.66 12.73 -12.90
CA SER A 181 -5.97 13.87 -12.05
C SER A 181 -6.04 15.11 -12.94
N ARG A 182 -7.21 15.78 -12.97
CA ARG A 182 -7.21 17.24 -13.21
C ARG A 182 -6.35 17.88 -12.11
N GLU A 183 -5.98 19.14 -12.25
CA GLU A 183 -5.24 19.90 -11.21
C GLU A 183 -5.97 19.95 -9.83
N SER A 184 -7.08 19.23 -9.66
CA SER A 184 -8.11 19.33 -8.63
C SER A 184 -8.03 18.34 -7.47
N LEU A 185 -7.23 17.26 -7.51
CA LEU A 185 -7.06 16.43 -6.31
C LEU A 185 -6.09 17.13 -5.36
N ASN A 186 -6.66 17.92 -4.46
CA ASN A 186 -5.94 18.66 -3.46
C ASN A 186 -5.59 17.74 -2.30
N ILE A 187 -4.56 16.90 -2.48
CA ILE A 187 -4.01 16.09 -1.40
C ILE A 187 -3.22 16.92 -0.38
N THR A 188 -2.94 18.19 -0.66
CA THR A 188 -2.00 18.99 0.14
C THR A 188 -2.44 19.20 1.59
N CYS A 189 -3.75 19.13 1.85
CA CYS A 189 -4.35 19.31 3.18
C CYS A 189 -4.58 18.00 3.95
N LYS A 190 -4.27 16.83 3.37
CA LYS A 190 -4.40 15.54 4.06
C LYS A 190 -3.00 15.02 4.38
N ASN A 191 -2.60 15.10 5.65
CA ASN A 191 -1.29 14.64 6.12
C ASN A 191 -1.05 13.17 5.77
N ASN A 192 0.21 12.73 5.78
CA ASN A 192 0.61 11.34 5.52
C ASN A 192 0.17 10.80 4.14
N SER A 193 -0.31 11.66 3.23
CA SER A 193 -0.85 11.23 1.94
C SER A 193 0.12 11.45 0.80
N ALA A 194 0.19 10.46 -0.09
CA ALA A 194 0.86 10.49 -1.38
C ALA A 194 -0.12 10.06 -2.49
N LEU A 195 0.05 10.60 -3.69
CA LEU A 195 -0.79 10.31 -4.85
C LEU A 195 0.04 9.89 -6.06
N VAL A 196 -0.36 8.79 -6.68
CA VAL A 196 0.09 8.36 -7.99
C VAL A 196 -1.15 8.24 -8.89
N SER A 197 -1.42 9.29 -9.65
CA SER A 197 -2.41 9.26 -10.73
C SER A 197 -1.78 8.85 -12.05
N ARG A 198 -2.56 8.67 -13.12
CA ARG A 198 -2.04 8.34 -14.46
C ARG A 198 -0.87 9.23 -14.89
N LYS A 199 -0.90 10.52 -14.53
CA LYS A 199 0.18 11.49 -14.82
C LYS A 199 1.52 11.16 -14.14
N GLN A 200 1.49 10.45 -13.01
CA GLN A 200 2.69 10.05 -12.25
C GLN A 200 3.17 8.64 -12.62
N PHE A 201 2.47 7.90 -13.48
CA PHE A 201 2.80 6.50 -13.71
C PHE A 201 4.21 6.29 -14.26
N GLN A 202 4.65 7.14 -15.19
CA GLN A 202 5.99 7.03 -15.74
C GLN A 202 7.06 7.29 -14.68
N ASP A 203 6.88 8.34 -13.87
CA ASP A 203 7.86 8.72 -12.85
C ASP A 203 7.88 7.72 -11.68
N PHE A 204 6.71 7.22 -11.28
CA PHE A 204 6.57 6.29 -10.17
C PHE A 204 6.93 4.85 -10.56
N TYR A 205 6.39 4.32 -11.65
CA TYR A 205 6.65 2.92 -12.05
C TYR A 205 7.92 2.77 -12.89
N GLY A 206 8.42 3.84 -13.50
CA GLY A 206 9.45 3.77 -14.52
C GLY A 206 8.90 3.33 -15.88
N PHE A 207 9.68 3.54 -16.94
CA PHE A 207 9.24 3.36 -18.33
C PHE A 207 8.63 1.97 -18.61
N THR A 208 9.30 0.91 -18.15
CA THR A 208 8.88 -0.48 -18.40
C THR A 208 7.59 -0.86 -17.67
N TYR A 209 7.42 -0.42 -16.42
CA TYR A 209 6.28 -0.83 -15.61
C TYR A 209 5.10 0.13 -15.73
N ALA A 210 5.29 1.36 -16.21
CA ALA A 210 4.20 2.30 -16.44
C ALA A 210 3.18 1.77 -17.46
N SER A 211 3.65 1.24 -18.60
CA SER A 211 2.75 0.60 -19.58
C SER A 211 2.07 -0.64 -18.99
N ARG A 212 2.76 -1.44 -18.16
CA ARG A 212 2.17 -2.60 -17.50
C ARG A 212 1.12 -2.22 -16.46
N ALA A 213 1.34 -1.13 -15.71
CA ALA A 213 0.36 -0.56 -14.78
C ALA A 213 -0.88 -0.12 -15.55
N GLN A 214 -0.69 0.53 -16.70
CA GLN A 214 -1.79 0.92 -17.58
C GLN A 214 -2.53 -0.31 -18.12
N PHE A 215 -1.82 -1.34 -18.61
CA PHE A 215 -2.43 -2.59 -19.08
C PHE A 215 -3.19 -3.33 -17.97
N ALA A 216 -2.59 -3.50 -16.79
CA ALA A 216 -3.26 -4.12 -15.63
C ALA A 216 -4.50 -3.34 -15.20
N SER A 217 -4.57 -2.05 -15.54
CA SER A 217 -5.76 -1.21 -15.37
C SER A 217 -6.72 -1.24 -16.56
N VAL A 218 -6.57 -2.08 -17.58
CA VAL A 218 -7.54 -2.19 -18.70
C VAL A 218 -7.82 -3.64 -19.14
N SER A 219 -7.11 -4.64 -18.59
CA SER A 219 -7.14 -6.06 -19.00
C SER A 219 -7.48 -7.03 -17.88
#